data_AF-A0A0L0MWB3-F1
#
_entry.id   AF-A0A0L0MWB3-F1
#
_cell.length_a   1.000
_cell.length_b   1.000
_cell.length_c   1.000
_cell.angle_alpha   90.00
_cell.angle_beta   90.00
_cell.angle_gamma   90.00
#
_symmetry.space_group_name_H-M   'P 1'
#
loop_
_entity.id
_entity.type
_entity.pdbx_description
1 polymer ?
#
loop_
_entity_poly.entity_id
_entity_poly.type
_entity_poly.pdbx_seq_one_letter_code
_entity_poly.pdbx_strand_id
1 'polypeptide(L)'
;MDYSVFVLSYNDLGPTNIIINGNLIVVLDWEIARYAPLEWVRTKFANYGALCVERVSSTSVERNSEYPVRVEQKLGEIGFPEVTEAYNKRDTAIEEEWERNRH
;
A
#
# COMPACT_ATOMS: atom_id res chain seq x y z
N MET A 1 -10.67 8.17 -10.67
CA MET A 1 -9.65 8.72 -9.77
C MET A 1 -9.90 10.21 -9.64
N ASP A 2 -10.19 10.64 -8.42
CA ASP A 2 -10.28 12.02 -8.00
C ASP A 2 -8.92 12.50 -7.45
N TYR A 3 -8.53 13.71 -7.81
CA TYR A 3 -7.29 14.37 -7.39
C TYR A 3 -7.59 15.68 -6.63
N SER A 4 -8.81 15.84 -6.10
CA SER A 4 -9.20 17.04 -5.36
C SER A 4 -8.63 17.08 -3.92
N VAL A 5 -8.38 15.92 -3.31
CA VAL A 5 -7.90 15.78 -1.94
C VAL A 5 -6.62 14.95 -1.90
N PHE A 6 -5.57 15.53 -1.32
CA PHE A 6 -4.29 14.85 -1.09
C PHE A 6 -4.04 14.67 0.40
N VAL A 7 -3.47 13.52 0.76
CA VAL A 7 -3.02 13.19 2.11
C VAL A 7 -1.55 12.80 2.10
N LEU A 8 -0.85 13.07 3.19
CA LEU A 8 0.49 12.52 3.38
C LEU A 8 0.38 11.00 3.49
N SER A 9 0.88 10.29 2.48
CA SER A 9 0.88 8.83 2.43
C SER A 9 2.31 8.32 2.56
N TYR A 10 2.49 7.31 3.41
CA TYR A 10 3.78 6.68 3.65
C TYR A 10 4.30 5.92 2.42
N ASN A 11 3.40 5.30 1.65
CA ASN A 11 3.64 4.59 0.39
C ASN A 11 4.55 3.34 0.43
N ASP A 12 5.30 3.09 1.50
CA ASP A 12 6.11 1.85 1.67
C ASP A 12 5.74 1.04 2.92
N LEU A 13 4.44 0.78 3.14
CA LEU A 13 3.95 0.15 4.37
C LEU A 13 4.20 -1.38 4.40
N GLY A 14 5.40 -1.81 4.03
CA GLY A 14 5.88 -3.18 4.16
C GLY A 14 6.11 -3.58 5.62
N PRO A 15 6.02 -4.87 5.96
CA PRO A 15 6.17 -5.35 7.34
C PRO A 15 7.55 -5.06 7.95
N THR A 16 8.59 -4.91 7.11
CA THR A 16 9.95 -4.58 7.54
C THR A 16 10.11 -3.14 8.03
N ASN A 17 9.17 -2.26 7.69
CA ASN A 17 9.23 -0.84 8.02
C ASN A 17 8.46 -0.50 9.29
N ILE A 18 7.98 -1.50 10.03
CA ILE A 18 7.18 -1.31 11.24
C ILE A 18 7.80 -2.08 12.41
N ILE A 19 8.10 -1.36 13.48
CA ILE A 19 8.54 -1.94 14.75
C ILE A 19 7.41 -1.83 15.76
N ILE A 20 7.09 -2.95 16.40
CA ILE A 20 6.13 -3.03 17.50
C ILE A 20 6.87 -3.40 18.78
N ASN A 21 6.79 -2.56 19.81
CA ASN A 21 7.33 -2.82 21.15
C ASN A 21 6.26 -2.56 22.21
N GLY A 22 5.54 -3.60 22.61
CA GLY A 22 4.38 -3.47 23.48
C GLY A 22 3.29 -2.61 22.82
N ASN A 23 3.00 -1.46 23.43
CA ASN A 23 2.02 -0.49 22.90
C ASN A 23 2.65 0.58 22.00
N LEU A 24 3.96 0.52 21.75
CA LEU A 24 4.66 1.45 20.86
C LEU A 24 4.72 0.89 19.44
N ILE A 25 4.29 1.69 18.47
CA ILE A 25 4.43 1.41 17.04
C ILE A 25 5.34 2.49 16.45
N VAL A 26 6.40 2.08 15.76
CA VAL A 26 7.31 2.97 15.04
C VAL A 26 7.27 2.62 13.56
N VAL A 27 7.10 3.64 12.72
CA VAL A 27 7.15 3.53 11.25
C VAL A 27 8.48 4.14 10.78
N LEU A 28 9.29 3.31 10.14
CA LEU A 28 10.63 3.68 9.65
C LEU A 28 10.58 4.22 8.22
N ASP A 29 11.74 4.43 7.62
CA ASP A 29 11.96 4.57 6.18
C ASP A 29 10.93 5.41 5.40
N TRP A 30 10.97 6.73 5.58
CA TRP A 30 10.02 7.68 4.98
C TRP A 30 10.44 8.17 3.59
N GLU A 31 11.41 7.53 2.94
CA GLU A 31 12.06 8.05 1.73
C GLU A 31 11.11 8.26 0.54
N ILE A 32 10.07 7.42 0.42
CA ILE A 32 9.04 7.54 -0.62
C ILE A 32 7.71 8.11 -0.10
N ALA A 33 7.68 8.62 1.13
CA ALA A 33 6.51 9.29 1.65
C ALA A 33 6.23 10.56 0.83
N ARG A 34 4.98 10.71 0.39
CA ARG A 34 4.55 11.86 -0.42
C ARG A 34 3.06 12.11 -0.28
N TYR A 35 2.64 13.30 -0.65
CA TYR A 35 1.22 13.59 -0.86
C TYR A 35 0.68 12.73 -2.00
N ALA A 36 -0.36 11.97 -1.72
CA ALA A 36 -1.06 11.11 -2.68
C ALA A 36 -2.56 11.40 -2.61
N PRO A 37 -3.30 11.18 -3.71
CA PRO A 37 -4.75 11.23 -3.70
C PRO A 37 -5.33 10.36 -2.58
N LEU A 38 -6.35 10.86 -1.88
CA LEU A 38 -7.00 10.15 -0.77
C LEU A 38 -7.43 8.73 -1.17
N GLU A 39 -7.94 8.58 -2.39
CA GLU A 39 -8.42 7.31 -2.93
C GLU A 39 -7.32 6.24 -3.03
N TRP A 40 -6.05 6.64 -3.14
CA TRP A 40 -4.94 5.70 -3.25
C TRP A 40 -4.64 4.98 -1.93
N VAL A 41 -5.06 5.52 -0.79
CA VAL A 41 -4.81 4.92 0.53
C VAL A 41 -5.36 3.50 0.60
N ARG A 42 -6.60 3.29 0.15
CA ARG A 42 -7.22 1.94 0.10
C ARG A 42 -6.58 1.07 -0.97
N THR A 43 -6.37 1.60 -2.17
CA THR A 43 -5.78 0.87 -3.30
C THR A 43 -4.40 0.29 -3.00
N LYS A 44 -3.59 0.94 -2.14
CA LYS A 44 -2.29 0.40 -1.76
C LYS A 44 -2.38 -0.93 -1.00
N PHE A 45 -3.40 -1.14 -0.17
CA PHE A 45 -3.64 -2.43 0.49
C PHE A 45 -4.10 -3.51 -0.49
N ALA A 46 -4.85 -3.14 -1.52
CA ALA A 46 -5.29 -4.07 -2.57
C ALA A 46 -4.14 -4.53 -3.49
N ASN A 47 -3.25 -3.62 -3.88
CA ASN A 47 -2.24 -3.88 -4.92
C ASN A 47 -0.85 -4.26 -4.40
N TYR A 48 -0.41 -3.66 -3.29
CA TYR A 48 0.99 -3.76 -2.86
C TYR A 48 1.16 -4.62 -1.60
N GLY A 49 0.10 -5.25 -1.11
CA GLY A 49 0.17 -6.10 0.08
C GLY A 49 0.74 -5.35 1.28
N ALA A 50 0.39 -4.07 1.45
CA ALA A 50 0.76 -3.30 2.63
C ALA A 50 0.37 -4.08 3.89
N LEU A 51 1.31 -4.24 4.82
CA LEU A 51 1.17 -5.08 6.02
C LEU A 51 0.88 -6.57 5.74
N CYS A 52 1.31 -7.11 4.59
CA CYS A 52 1.35 -8.55 4.36
C CYS A 52 2.44 -9.16 5.25
N VAL A 53 2.08 -9.39 6.50
CA VAL A 53 3.01 -9.89 7.53
C VAL A 53 3.31 -11.37 7.30
N GLU A 54 4.57 -11.72 7.46
CA GLU A 54 5.03 -13.10 7.44
C GLU A 54 5.25 -13.58 8.87
N ARG A 55 4.59 -14.69 9.24
CA ARG A 55 4.90 -15.40 10.48
C ARG A 55 6.05 -16.35 10.18
N VAL A 56 7.24 -15.99 10.66
CA VAL A 56 8.46 -16.80 10.48
C VAL A 56 8.65 -17.70 11.70
N SER A 57 8.84 -18.99 11.47
CA SER A 57 9.32 -19.97 12.44
C SER A 57 10.70 -20.50 12.02
N SER A 58 11.34 -21.30 12.86
CA SER A 58 12.64 -21.92 12.51
C SER A 58 12.57 -22.84 11.29
N THR A 59 11.37 -23.28 10.88
CA THR A 59 11.19 -24.28 9.82
C THR A 59 10.18 -23.87 8.75
N SER A 60 9.51 -22.71 8.88
CA SER A 60 8.48 -22.29 7.95
C SER A 60 8.27 -20.78 7.92
N VAL A 61 7.77 -20.29 6.79
CA VAL A 61 7.26 -18.93 6.62
C VAL A 61 5.79 -19.03 6.22
N GLU A 62 4.91 -18.47 7.03
CA GLU A 62 3.47 -18.40 6.74
C GLU A 62 3.12 -16.95 6.39
N ARG A 63 2.72 -16.70 5.14
CA ARG A 63 2.23 -15.39 4.71
C ARG A 63 0.78 -15.20 5.16
N ASN A 64 0.53 -14.13 5.92
CA ASN A 64 -0.82 -13.71 6.24
C ASN A 64 -1.31 -12.69 5.20
N SER A 65 -1.92 -13.18 4.13
CA SER A 65 -2.57 -12.35 3.11
C SER A 65 -3.97 -11.88 3.53
N GLU A 66 -4.55 -12.44 4.58
CA GLU A 66 -5.90 -12.06 5.02
C GLU A 66 -5.94 -10.68 5.67
N TYR A 67 -4.90 -10.30 6.42
CA TYR A 67 -4.88 -9.03 7.14
C TYR A 67 -4.97 -7.81 6.20
N PRO A 68 -4.15 -7.69 5.13
CA PRO A 68 -4.30 -6.62 4.14
C PRO A 68 -5.70 -6.54 3.52
N VAL A 69 -6.33 -7.69 3.23
CA VAL A 69 -7.69 -7.75 2.67
C VAL A 69 -8.71 -7.18 3.65
N ARG A 70 -8.61 -7.53 4.94
CA ARG A 70 -9.52 -6.98 5.97
C ARG A 70 -9.33 -5.49 6.15
N VAL A 71 -8.10 -4.99 6.06
CA VAL A 71 -7.81 -3.55 6.13
C VAL A 71 -8.41 -2.83 4.92
N GLU A 72 -8.22 -3.36 3.72
CA GLU A 72 -8.81 -2.83 2.48
C GLU A 72 -10.34 -2.71 2.58
N GLN A 73 -11.00 -3.78 3.03
CA GLN A 73 -12.45 -3.80 3.24
C GLN A 73 -12.88 -2.75 4.27
N LYS A 74 -12.16 -2.66 5.40
CA LYS A 74 -12.48 -1.70 6.46
C LYS A 74 -12.30 -0.25 6.02
N LEU A 75 -11.29 0.02 5.19
CA LEU A 75 -11.10 1.34 4.57
C LEU A 75 -12.29 1.68 3.66
N GLY A 76 -12.82 0.71 2.91
CA GLY A 76 -14.05 0.86 2.16
C GLY A 76 -15.25 1.22 3.03
N GLU A 77 -15.44 0.53 4.15
CA GLU A 77 -16.54 0.79 5.09
C GLU A 77 -16.51 2.19 5.71
N ILE A 78 -15.31 2.75 5.93
CA ILE A 78 -15.16 4.10 6.52
C ILE A 78 -15.07 5.21 5.46
N GLY A 79 -15.34 4.87 4.18
CA GLY A 79 -15.53 5.85 3.11
C GLY A 79 -14.34 6.09 2.19
N PHE A 80 -13.30 5.24 2.21
CA PHE A 80 -12.22 5.32 1.22
C PHE A 80 -12.66 4.67 -0.10
N PRO A 81 -12.62 5.41 -1.23
CA PRO A 81 -13.06 4.89 -2.52
C PRO A 81 -12.23 3.72 -3.02
N GLU A 82 -12.89 2.84 -3.77
CA GLU A 82 -12.25 1.76 -4.53
C GLU A 82 -11.86 2.31 -5.92
N VAL A 83 -10.56 2.36 -6.23
CA VAL A 83 -10.06 2.87 -7.52
C VAL A 83 -8.96 1.99 -8.13
N THR A 84 -8.88 0.72 -7.73
CA THR A 84 -7.80 -0.20 -8.09
C THR A 84 -7.69 -0.41 -9.60
N GLU A 85 -8.82 -0.59 -10.29
CA GLU A 85 -8.83 -0.77 -11.74
C GLU A 85 -8.26 0.47 -12.47
N ALA A 86 -8.73 1.65 -12.10
CA ALA A 86 -8.27 2.91 -12.70
C ALA A 86 -6.79 3.18 -12.36
N TYR A 87 -6.37 2.88 -11.14
CA TYR A 87 -4.98 2.98 -10.70
C TYR A 87 -4.07 2.07 -11.53
N ASN A 88 -4.44 0.80 -11.71
CA ASN A 88 -3.65 -0.18 -12.46
C ASN A 88 -3.49 0.23 -13.91
N LYS A 89 -4.57 0.69 -14.57
CA LYS A 89 -4.49 1.22 -15.95
C LYS A 89 -3.48 2.37 -16.07
N ARG A 90 -3.44 3.26 -15.07
CA ARG A 90 -2.52 4.39 -15.04
C ARG A 90 -1.07 3.94 -14.81
N ASP A 91 -0.82 3.03 -13.87
CA ASP A 91 0.53 2.52 -13.63
C ASP A 91 1.08 1.75 -14.84
N THR A 92 0.27 0.92 -15.49
CA THR A 92 0.66 0.23 -16.73
C THR A 92 1.01 1.23 -17.84
N ALA A 93 0.21 2.27 -18.05
CA ALA A 93 0.49 3.27 -19.08
C ALA A 93 1.82 4.03 -18.84
N ILE A 94 2.15 4.30 -17.57
CA ILE A 94 3.41 4.94 -17.18
C ILE A 94 4.60 4.01 -17.44
N GLU A 95 4.47 2.74 -17.09
CA GLU A 95 5.52 1.74 -17.33
C GLU A 95 5.79 1.56 -18.84
N GLU A 96 4.73 1.45 -19.65
CA GLU A 96 4.85 1.39 -21.10
C GLU A 96 5.50 2.65 -21.71
N GLU A 97 5.16 3.85 -21.19
CA GLU A 97 5.79 5.10 -21.62
C GLU A 97 7.27 5.15 -21.26
N TRP A 98 7.61 4.71 -20.06
CA TRP A 98 8.98 4.65 -19.61
C TRP A 98 9.82 3.71 -20.47
N GLU A 99 9.32 2.51 -20.78
CA GLU A 99 9.99 1.56 -21.67
C GLU A 99 10.18 2.12 -23.09
N ARG A 100 9.19 2.84 -23.63
CA ARG A 100 9.34 3.52 -24.94
C ARG A 100 10.44 4.57 -24.94
N ASN A 101 10.61 5.31 -23.84
CA ASN A 101 11.57 6.41 -23.73
C ASN A 101 12.97 5.97 -23.27
N ARG A 102 13.15 4.68 -22.96
CA ARG A 102 14.40 4.11 -22.49
C ARG A 102 15.36 3.72 -23.62
N HIS A 103 14.88 3.74 -24.86
CA HIS A 103 15.62 3.46 -26.10
C HIS A 103 15.85 4.73 -26.92
#